data_AF-A0A5M3Z9F2-F1
#
_entry.id   AF-A0A5M3Z9F2-F1
#
_cell.length_a   1.000
_cell.length_b   1.000
_cell.length_c   1.000
_cell.angle_alpha   90.00
_cell.angle_beta   90.00
_cell.angle_gamma   90.00
#
_symmetry.space_group_name_H-M   'P 1'
#
loop_
_entity.id
_entity.type
_entity.pdbx_description
1 polymer ?
#
loop_
_entity_poly.entity_id
_entity_poly.type
_entity_poly.pdbx_seq_one_letter_code
_entity_poly.pdbx_strand_id
1 'polypeptide(L)'
;MAEYTPEAEVEAAYNTLQATFRSGKTKEIAWRKWQLKQVWWMIEENEQRIVEALHKDMNKPVFETTFTESMVIKTDIIEHLKNIDKWTAERPTDTPLAMKAVLRPTIRPEPLGVALIIGPWNFPISLVLQPMIAAITAGCAVMLKPSEVTQATQALLVDLIPKYMDPSAIRIVTGGPAETGSLIARKWDHIFFTGSVNVARYVAAAAAKNLTPTVLELGGQCPAIVTKTADVEMAARQIAWAKFLNSGQICLCVNHVFAHPDVEKKLIERMTFYFNEFKKGKTSEMTHVVNDKNFERLKALLEKTDGKVECGGELDASTRCITPSVVSNVTMKDSLLSEELFGTICPILRSSTDEAIESINSTTNKVVVISSTISGGVTVNGVLIHATVPGAPFGGVGDSGHGSYHGDYGFRSFSHMRVIARPTSVFSKVSSFVLPPYSPDRVKWFAVRNSLGIKRNWTLEDERRECSKGVVWKSASRALKLLVVIITLGLVDSKLEGRLGLVGAFNNLIGLVKGK
;
A
#
# COMPACT_ATOMS: atom_id res chain seq x y z
N MET A 1 -13.74 12.29 -28.28
CA MET A 1 -12.58 12.10 -27.39
C MET A 1 -12.26 13.45 -26.80
N ALA A 2 -12.06 13.57 -25.49
CA ALA A 2 -11.51 14.81 -24.94
C ALA A 2 -10.12 15.01 -25.57
N GLU A 3 -9.83 16.21 -26.04
CA GLU A 3 -8.48 16.53 -26.51
C GLU A 3 -7.52 16.44 -25.32
N TYR A 4 -6.43 15.69 -25.48
CA TYR A 4 -5.39 15.62 -24.46
C TYR A 4 -4.71 16.98 -24.31
N THR A 5 -4.12 17.21 -23.14
CA THR A 5 -3.44 18.48 -22.86
C THR A 5 -2.31 18.70 -23.86
N PRO A 6 -2.32 19.80 -24.64
CA PRO A 6 -1.28 20.07 -25.62
C PRO A 6 0.10 20.16 -24.98
N GLU A 7 1.14 19.70 -25.69
CA GLU A 7 2.52 19.68 -25.18
C GLU A 7 3.01 21.06 -24.71
N ALA A 8 2.59 22.13 -25.39
CA ALA A 8 2.91 23.50 -25.00
C ALA A 8 2.31 23.89 -23.63
N GLU A 9 1.11 23.41 -23.31
CA GLU A 9 0.47 23.63 -22.02
C GLU A 9 1.10 22.78 -20.92
N VAL A 10 1.48 21.53 -21.24
CA VAL A 10 2.26 20.67 -20.33
C VAL A 10 3.58 21.36 -19.96
N GLU A 11 4.27 21.93 -20.95
CA GLU A 11 5.52 22.64 -20.75
C GLU A 11 5.35 23.92 -19.90
N ALA A 12 4.32 24.71 -20.17
CA ALA A 12 3.99 25.88 -19.36
C ALA A 12 3.65 25.51 -17.91
N ALA A 13 2.89 24.43 -17.71
CA ALA A 13 2.54 23.91 -16.39
C ALA A 13 3.79 23.42 -15.64
N TYR A 14 4.66 22.64 -16.30
CA TYR A 14 5.92 22.16 -15.72
C TYR A 14 6.83 23.33 -15.27
N ASN A 15 7.01 24.34 -16.12
CA ASN A 15 7.82 25.51 -15.80
C ASN A 15 7.23 26.33 -14.64
N THR A 16 5.91 26.45 -14.59
CA THR A 16 5.20 27.11 -13.47
C THR A 16 5.44 26.38 -12.15
N LEU A 17 5.31 25.05 -12.13
CA LEU A 17 5.54 24.24 -10.92
C LEU A 17 6.98 24.40 -10.41
N GLN A 18 7.95 24.37 -11.32
CA GLN A 18 9.36 24.56 -11.00
C GLN A 18 9.62 25.95 -10.39
N ALA A 19 9.09 27.01 -10.98
CA ALA A 19 9.22 28.37 -10.47
C ALA A 19 8.57 28.52 -9.08
N THR A 20 7.36 27.99 -8.90
CA THR A 20 6.63 28.07 -7.63
C THR A 20 7.34 27.30 -6.52
N PHE A 21 7.85 26.10 -6.79
CA PHE A 21 8.63 25.36 -5.79
C PHE A 21 9.89 26.14 -5.36
N ARG A 22 10.64 26.70 -6.33
CA ARG A 22 11.85 27.50 -6.06
C ARG A 22 11.58 28.78 -5.27
N SER A 23 10.39 29.37 -5.40
CA SER A 23 9.99 30.53 -4.58
C SER A 23 9.89 30.22 -3.08
N GLY A 24 9.79 28.93 -2.72
CA GLY A 24 9.60 28.48 -1.35
C GLY A 24 8.15 28.51 -0.86
N LYS A 25 7.18 28.93 -1.69
CA LYS A 25 5.75 29.01 -1.35
C LYS A 25 5.22 27.71 -0.74
N THR A 26 5.52 26.57 -1.35
CA THR A 26 5.03 25.25 -0.90
C THR A 26 5.65 24.79 0.43
N LYS A 27 6.72 25.46 0.90
CA LYS A 27 7.35 25.14 2.19
C LYS A 27 6.52 25.58 3.39
N GLU A 28 5.66 26.60 3.23
CA GLU A 28 4.85 27.15 4.31
C GLU A 28 3.84 26.14 4.83
N ILE A 29 3.88 25.83 6.14
CA ILE A 29 2.98 24.85 6.76
C ILE A 29 1.51 25.27 6.66
N ALA A 30 1.21 26.57 6.76
CA ALA A 30 -0.16 27.08 6.60
C ALA A 30 -0.68 26.84 5.17
N TRP A 31 0.15 27.06 4.14
CA TRP A 31 -0.19 26.72 2.75
C TRP A 31 -0.51 25.22 2.61
N ARG A 32 0.33 24.33 3.16
CA ARG A 32 0.11 22.88 3.09
C ARG A 32 -1.21 22.48 3.75
N LYS A 33 -1.46 22.96 4.97
CA LYS A 33 -2.71 22.71 5.70
C LYS A 33 -3.92 23.26 4.95
N TRP A 34 -3.80 24.42 4.30
CA TRP A 34 -4.86 24.99 3.49
C TRP A 34 -5.19 24.11 2.30
N GLN A 35 -4.19 23.70 1.50
CA GLN A 35 -4.39 22.81 0.36
C GLN A 35 -5.06 21.49 0.77
N LEU A 36 -4.64 20.86 1.88
CA LEU A 36 -5.28 19.63 2.38
C LEU A 36 -6.76 19.83 2.72
N LYS A 37 -7.14 20.96 3.31
CA LYS A 37 -8.54 21.31 3.56
C LYS A 37 -9.31 21.58 2.27
N GLN A 38 -8.65 22.12 1.24
CA GLN A 38 -9.29 22.28 -0.07
C GLN A 38 -9.56 20.93 -0.74
N VAL A 39 -8.70 19.92 -0.58
CA VAL A 39 -9.01 18.56 -1.03
C VAL A 39 -10.25 18.03 -0.31
N TRP A 40 -10.40 18.28 1.00
CA TRP A 40 -11.60 17.87 1.74
C TRP A 40 -12.86 18.47 1.12
N TRP A 41 -12.89 19.79 0.91
CA TRP A 41 -14.05 20.47 0.32
C TRP A 41 -14.31 20.05 -1.13
N MET A 42 -13.26 19.81 -1.91
CA MET A 42 -13.39 19.28 -3.26
C MET A 42 -14.15 17.94 -3.27
N ILE A 43 -13.88 17.05 -2.33
CA ILE A 43 -14.60 15.76 -2.22
C ILE A 43 -16.00 15.95 -1.63
N GLU A 44 -16.13 16.73 -0.56
CA GLU A 44 -17.40 16.96 0.15
C GLU A 44 -18.45 17.60 -0.77
N GLU A 45 -18.11 18.69 -1.45
CA GLU A 45 -19.04 19.48 -2.26
C GLU A 45 -19.39 18.82 -3.60
N ASN A 46 -18.64 17.79 -4.01
CA ASN A 46 -18.79 17.14 -5.30
C ASN A 46 -19.09 15.63 -5.20
N GLU A 47 -19.52 15.13 -4.04
CA GLU A 47 -19.77 13.69 -3.82
C GLU A 47 -20.72 13.09 -4.86
N GLN A 48 -21.80 13.79 -5.18
CA GLN A 48 -22.75 13.33 -6.20
C GLN A 48 -22.11 13.26 -7.60
N ARG A 49 -21.29 14.24 -7.97
CA ARG A 49 -20.60 14.27 -9.28
C ARG A 49 -19.54 13.16 -9.37
N ILE A 50 -18.88 12.84 -8.25
CA ILE A 50 -17.95 11.72 -8.12
C ILE A 50 -18.67 10.40 -8.38
N VAL A 51 -19.81 10.19 -7.72
CA VAL A 51 -20.67 9.00 -7.93
C VAL A 51 -21.10 8.88 -9.38
N GLU A 52 -21.57 9.96 -9.99
CA GLU A 52 -22.00 9.97 -11.39
C GLU A 52 -20.86 9.64 -12.37
N ALA A 53 -19.66 10.19 -12.14
CA ALA A 53 -18.50 9.93 -12.99
C ALA A 53 -18.07 8.46 -12.92
N LEU A 54 -17.96 7.88 -11.72
CA LEU A 54 -17.57 6.49 -11.53
C LEU A 54 -18.65 5.51 -11.99
N HIS A 55 -19.92 5.86 -11.81
CA HIS A 55 -21.03 5.11 -12.39
C HIS A 55 -20.95 5.11 -13.91
N LYS A 56 -20.64 6.25 -14.54
CA LYS A 56 -20.49 6.34 -16.00
C LYS A 56 -19.32 5.51 -16.52
N ASP A 57 -18.17 5.52 -15.83
CA ASP A 57 -16.98 4.79 -16.27
C ASP A 57 -17.11 3.27 -16.06
N MET A 58 -17.64 2.83 -14.90
CA MET A 58 -17.57 1.43 -14.47
C MET A 58 -18.87 0.89 -13.84
N ASN A 59 -19.99 1.61 -13.91
CA ASN A 59 -21.22 1.25 -13.18
C ASN A 59 -20.99 1.08 -11.67
N LYS A 60 -20.02 1.80 -11.10
CA LYS A 60 -19.63 1.65 -9.69
C LYS A 60 -20.76 2.13 -8.78
N PRO A 61 -21.27 1.30 -7.85
CA PRO A 61 -22.36 1.68 -6.97
C PRO A 61 -22.01 2.83 -6.03
N VAL A 62 -23.02 3.57 -5.56
CA VAL A 62 -22.85 4.71 -4.63
C VAL A 62 -22.09 4.29 -3.37
N PHE A 63 -22.53 3.19 -2.73
CA PHE A 63 -21.89 2.69 -1.51
C PHE A 63 -20.41 2.37 -1.74
N GLU A 64 -20.10 1.66 -2.83
CA GLU A 64 -18.72 1.29 -3.17
C GLU A 64 -17.87 2.52 -3.49
N THR A 65 -18.43 3.48 -4.22
CA THR A 65 -17.77 4.76 -4.53
C THR A 65 -17.45 5.53 -3.24
N THR A 66 -18.42 5.75 -2.36
CA THR A 66 -18.20 6.47 -1.11
C THR A 66 -17.19 5.74 -0.22
N PHE A 67 -17.29 4.42 -0.11
CA PHE A 67 -16.39 3.62 0.73
C PHE A 67 -14.94 3.59 0.20
N THR A 68 -14.75 3.40 -1.11
CA THR A 68 -13.42 3.17 -1.71
C THR A 68 -12.73 4.43 -2.23
N GLU A 69 -13.45 5.54 -2.39
CA GLU A 69 -12.88 6.80 -2.89
C GLU A 69 -13.02 7.89 -1.84
N SER A 70 -14.24 8.33 -1.53
CA SER A 70 -14.47 9.51 -0.68
C SER A 70 -14.00 9.31 0.76
N MET A 71 -14.37 8.19 1.39
CA MET A 71 -14.06 7.90 2.80
C MET A 71 -12.56 7.79 3.03
N VAL A 72 -11.85 7.07 2.14
CA VAL A 72 -10.40 6.84 2.29
C VAL A 72 -9.61 8.14 2.16
N ILE A 73 -9.98 9.01 1.20
CA ILE A 73 -9.34 10.32 1.01
C ILE A 73 -9.58 11.22 2.21
N LYS A 74 -10.84 11.34 2.68
CA LYS A 74 -11.19 12.15 3.84
C LYS A 74 -10.45 11.68 5.10
N THR A 75 -10.34 10.37 5.30
CA THR A 75 -9.60 9.79 6.43
C THR A 75 -8.11 10.13 6.37
N ASP A 76 -7.50 10.00 5.19
CA ASP A 76 -6.08 10.31 4.95
C ASP A 76 -5.78 11.80 5.20
N ILE A 77 -6.65 12.71 4.74
CA ILE A 77 -6.54 14.15 5.01
C ILE A 77 -6.53 14.43 6.52
N ILE A 78 -7.42 13.78 7.28
CA ILE A 78 -7.49 13.97 8.74
C ILE A 78 -6.20 13.47 9.41
N GLU A 79 -5.65 12.33 9.00
CA GLU A 79 -4.38 11.84 9.52
C GLU A 79 -3.24 12.82 9.23
N HIS A 80 -3.15 13.30 7.99
CA HIS A 80 -2.12 14.27 7.58
C HIS A 80 -2.25 15.60 8.33
N LEU A 81 -3.46 16.16 8.46
CA LEU A 81 -3.68 17.40 9.21
C LEU A 81 -3.35 17.27 10.70
N LYS A 82 -3.65 16.11 11.31
CA LYS A 82 -3.31 15.85 12.73
C LYS A 82 -1.81 15.77 12.98
N ASN A 83 -1.03 15.32 11.99
CA ASN A 83 0.38 14.99 12.19
C ASN A 83 1.37 15.91 11.47
N ILE A 84 0.94 16.78 10.54
CA ILE A 84 1.84 17.58 9.70
C ILE A 84 2.85 18.42 10.49
N ASP A 85 2.47 19.02 11.63
CA ASP A 85 3.39 19.80 12.46
C ASP A 85 4.49 18.91 13.06
N LYS A 86 4.12 17.69 13.49
CA LYS A 86 5.05 16.69 14.03
C LYS A 86 5.96 16.13 12.93
N TRP A 87 5.40 15.81 11.77
CA TRP A 87 6.15 15.20 10.67
C TRP A 87 7.16 16.16 10.05
N THR A 88 6.83 17.45 9.97
CA THR A 88 7.70 18.47 9.36
C THR A 88 8.71 19.07 10.34
N ALA A 89 8.58 18.84 11.64
CA ALA A 89 9.50 19.35 12.65
C ALA A 89 10.92 18.78 12.52
N GLU A 90 11.91 19.65 12.71
CA GLU A 90 13.31 19.23 12.90
C GLU A 90 13.43 18.45 14.22
N ARG A 91 13.97 17.23 14.18
CA ARG A 91 14.05 16.32 15.33
C ARG A 91 15.49 15.90 15.63
N PRO A 92 15.88 15.76 16.90
CA PRO A 92 17.20 15.24 17.26
C PRO A 92 17.38 13.78 16.79
N THR A 93 18.60 13.39 16.44
CA THR A 93 18.92 11.99 16.11
C THR A 93 19.00 11.13 17.37
N ASP A 94 18.88 9.80 17.24
CA ASP A 94 19.14 8.86 18.33
C ASP A 94 20.64 8.58 18.51
N THR A 95 21.38 9.61 18.93
CA THR A 95 22.82 9.54 19.19
C THR A 95 23.14 9.62 20.69
N PRO A 96 24.31 9.10 21.14
CA PRO A 96 24.73 9.19 22.53
C PRO A 96 24.76 10.64 23.04
N LEU A 97 24.45 10.85 24.33
CA LEU A 97 24.35 12.18 24.92
C LEU A 97 25.61 13.04 24.74
N ALA A 98 26.78 12.42 24.86
CA ALA A 98 28.06 13.09 24.62
C ALA A 98 28.17 13.65 23.18
N MET A 99 27.75 12.87 22.18
CA MET A 99 27.70 13.33 20.78
C MET A 99 26.62 14.40 20.58
N LYS A 100 25.45 14.27 21.22
CA LYS A 100 24.41 15.31 21.18
C LYS A 100 24.91 16.65 21.72
N ALA A 101 25.67 16.64 22.81
CA ALA A 101 26.20 17.84 23.44
C ALA A 101 27.21 18.59 22.54
N VAL A 102 28.05 17.85 21.80
CA VAL A 102 29.15 18.44 21.02
C VAL A 102 28.83 18.61 19.53
N LEU A 103 27.92 17.81 18.94
CA LEU A 103 27.55 17.86 17.52
C LEU A 103 26.13 18.40 17.27
N ARG A 104 25.23 18.37 18.26
CA ARG A 104 23.81 18.77 18.14
C ARG A 104 23.13 18.26 16.85
N PRO A 105 23.21 16.95 16.55
CA PRO A 105 22.70 16.38 15.32
C PRO A 105 21.17 16.34 15.31
N THR A 106 20.61 16.72 14.18
CA THR A 106 19.17 16.78 13.94
C THR A 106 18.85 16.26 12.54
N ILE A 107 17.61 15.83 12.33
CA ILE A 107 17.05 15.46 11.03
C ILE A 107 15.94 16.45 10.74
N ARG A 108 16.04 17.14 9.60
CA ARG A 108 15.05 18.06 9.09
C ARG A 108 14.51 17.53 7.76
N PRO A 109 13.22 17.15 7.69
CA PRO A 109 12.60 16.79 6.42
C PRO A 109 12.53 18.00 5.48
N GLU A 110 12.94 17.82 4.24
CA GLU A 110 12.82 18.81 3.17
C GLU A 110 12.03 18.21 2.00
N PRO A 111 11.08 18.92 1.37
CA PRO A 111 10.40 18.39 0.18
C PRO A 111 11.39 18.09 -0.93
N LEU A 112 11.14 17.03 -1.70
CA LEU A 112 11.99 16.65 -2.83
C LEU A 112 11.98 17.70 -3.96
N GLY A 113 10.82 18.26 -4.29
CA GLY A 113 10.69 19.24 -5.37
C GLY A 113 9.35 19.21 -6.08
N VAL A 114 9.38 19.08 -7.40
CA VAL A 114 8.21 18.87 -8.24
C VAL A 114 8.00 17.36 -8.43
N ALA A 115 6.89 16.85 -7.89
CA ALA A 115 6.49 15.46 -8.00
C ALA A 115 5.53 15.25 -9.17
N LEU A 116 5.75 14.19 -9.95
CA LEU A 116 4.79 13.67 -10.93
C LEU A 116 4.03 12.49 -10.32
N ILE A 117 2.70 12.53 -10.36
CA ILE A 117 1.82 11.46 -9.88
C ILE A 117 1.00 10.94 -11.04
N ILE A 118 1.17 9.66 -11.36
CA ILE A 118 0.46 8.98 -12.45
C ILE A 118 -0.49 7.95 -11.83
N GLY A 119 -1.79 8.22 -11.93
CA GLY A 119 -2.84 7.40 -11.32
C GLY A 119 -3.37 6.30 -12.26
N PRO A 120 -3.84 5.18 -11.70
CA PRO A 120 -4.47 4.10 -12.44
C PRO A 120 -5.97 4.39 -12.65
N TRP A 121 -6.68 3.44 -13.25
CA TRP A 121 -8.10 3.59 -13.60
C TRP A 121 -9.05 2.91 -12.62
N ASN A 122 -8.60 1.99 -11.77
CA ASN A 122 -9.47 1.12 -10.99
C ASN A 122 -10.01 1.78 -9.71
N PHE A 123 -9.21 2.66 -9.10
CA PHE A 123 -9.67 3.62 -8.08
C PHE A 123 -9.18 5.02 -8.49
N PRO A 124 -9.80 5.60 -9.53
CA PRO A 124 -9.20 6.68 -10.32
C PRO A 124 -9.13 8.04 -9.60
N ILE A 125 -9.77 8.15 -8.43
CA ILE A 125 -9.72 9.37 -7.61
C ILE A 125 -8.76 9.18 -6.45
N SER A 126 -8.98 8.18 -5.60
CA SER A 126 -8.16 7.92 -4.40
C SER A 126 -6.69 7.67 -4.74
N LEU A 127 -6.39 6.86 -5.76
CA LEU A 127 -5.01 6.56 -6.15
C LEU A 127 -4.29 7.71 -6.88
N VAL A 128 -5.00 8.80 -7.19
CA VAL A 128 -4.39 10.08 -7.61
C VAL A 128 -4.22 11.01 -6.40
N LEU A 129 -5.24 11.10 -5.54
CA LEU A 129 -5.29 12.13 -4.49
C LEU A 129 -4.55 11.75 -3.21
N GLN A 130 -4.49 10.48 -2.81
CA GLN A 130 -3.71 10.04 -1.64
C GLN A 130 -2.20 10.32 -1.80
N PRO A 131 -1.52 9.95 -2.90
CA PRO A 131 -0.13 10.36 -3.10
C PRO A 131 0.02 11.89 -3.22
N MET A 132 -0.99 12.61 -3.75
CA MET A 132 -0.96 14.07 -3.79
C MET A 132 -1.03 14.67 -2.38
N ILE A 133 -1.88 14.14 -1.49
CA ILE A 133 -1.99 14.54 -0.07
C ILE A 133 -0.64 14.39 0.62
N ALA A 134 0.05 13.26 0.40
CA ALA A 134 1.39 13.02 0.91
C ALA A 134 2.43 14.02 0.37
N ALA A 135 2.41 14.28 -0.95
CA ALA A 135 3.29 15.26 -1.58
C ALA A 135 3.07 16.70 -1.08
N ILE A 136 1.81 17.13 -0.92
CA ILE A 136 1.44 18.43 -0.34
C ILE A 136 1.94 18.53 1.10
N THR A 137 1.77 17.46 1.89
CA THR A 137 2.22 17.42 3.29
C THR A 137 3.75 17.53 3.38
N ALA A 138 4.48 16.89 2.47
CA ALA A 138 5.93 17.03 2.33
C ALA A 138 6.35 18.45 1.89
N GLY A 139 5.48 19.17 1.19
CA GLY A 139 5.72 20.52 0.67
C GLY A 139 6.20 20.54 -0.79
N CYS A 140 5.91 19.48 -1.55
CA CYS A 140 6.22 19.41 -2.98
C CYS A 140 5.22 20.24 -3.80
N ALA A 141 5.65 20.68 -4.98
CA ALA A 141 4.73 21.02 -6.06
C ALA A 141 4.34 19.73 -6.80
N VAL A 142 3.18 19.68 -7.44
CA VAL A 142 2.61 18.42 -7.97
C VAL A 142 2.07 18.58 -9.38
N MET A 143 2.46 17.66 -10.26
CA MET A 143 1.79 17.38 -11.53
C MET A 143 1.00 16.08 -11.42
N LEU A 144 -0.30 16.13 -11.70
CA LEU A 144 -1.17 14.96 -11.74
C LEU A 144 -1.40 14.51 -13.18
N LYS A 145 -1.36 13.20 -13.41
CA LYS A 145 -1.83 12.56 -14.65
C LYS A 145 -2.80 11.42 -14.30
N PRO A 146 -4.12 11.66 -14.27
CA PRO A 146 -5.10 10.60 -14.11
C PRO A 146 -5.15 9.70 -15.35
N SER A 147 -5.69 8.48 -15.19
CA SER A 147 -5.83 7.55 -16.31
C SER A 147 -6.85 8.03 -17.35
N GLU A 148 -6.50 7.88 -18.63
CA GLU A 148 -7.35 8.10 -19.79
C GLU A 148 -8.43 7.04 -20.00
N VAL A 149 -8.37 5.93 -19.23
CA VAL A 149 -9.33 4.82 -19.33
C VAL A 149 -10.67 5.18 -18.68
N THR A 150 -10.65 5.93 -17.58
CA THR A 150 -11.84 6.42 -16.86
C THR A 150 -12.13 7.88 -17.22
N GLN A 151 -12.66 8.09 -18.42
CA GLN A 151 -12.78 9.41 -19.04
C GLN A 151 -13.69 10.37 -18.28
N ALA A 152 -14.80 9.88 -17.72
CA ALA A 152 -15.72 10.74 -16.96
C ALA A 152 -15.05 11.23 -15.68
N THR A 153 -14.34 10.34 -14.99
CA THR A 153 -13.57 10.67 -13.80
C THR A 153 -12.40 11.60 -14.10
N GLN A 154 -11.64 11.34 -15.17
CA GLN A 154 -10.56 12.24 -15.62
C GLN A 154 -11.11 13.65 -15.89
N ALA A 155 -12.21 13.76 -16.63
CA ALA A 155 -12.84 15.05 -16.93
C ALA A 155 -13.28 15.78 -15.65
N LEU A 156 -13.83 15.03 -14.68
CA LEU A 156 -14.20 15.59 -13.37
C LEU A 156 -12.96 16.14 -12.64
N LEU A 157 -11.87 15.39 -12.56
CA LEU A 157 -10.65 15.87 -11.89
C LEU A 157 -10.03 17.09 -12.60
N VAL A 158 -10.03 17.11 -13.93
CA VAL A 158 -9.56 18.27 -14.73
C VAL A 158 -10.38 19.51 -14.43
N ASP A 159 -11.70 19.37 -14.26
CA ASP A 159 -12.59 20.48 -13.89
C ASP A 159 -12.38 20.94 -12.43
N LEU A 160 -12.20 20.01 -11.50
CA LEU A 160 -12.17 20.30 -10.07
C LEU A 160 -10.83 20.81 -9.56
N ILE A 161 -9.71 20.17 -9.96
CA ILE A 161 -8.39 20.48 -9.40
C ILE A 161 -8.05 21.98 -9.50
N PRO A 162 -8.22 22.66 -10.65
CA PRO A 162 -7.93 24.09 -10.76
C PRO A 162 -8.85 25.01 -9.95
N LYS A 163 -10.05 24.54 -9.54
CA LYS A 163 -11.03 25.34 -8.77
C LYS A 163 -10.73 25.35 -7.27
N TYR A 164 -10.21 24.24 -6.75
CA TYR A 164 -9.94 24.07 -5.32
C TYR A 164 -8.48 24.25 -4.95
N MET A 165 -7.56 23.86 -5.84
CA MET A 165 -6.13 23.79 -5.53
C MET A 165 -5.41 25.05 -5.99
N ASP A 166 -4.24 25.32 -5.40
CA ASP A 166 -3.36 26.41 -5.86
C ASP A 166 -2.82 26.09 -7.27
N PRO A 167 -3.29 26.78 -8.33
CA PRO A 167 -2.89 26.47 -9.69
C PRO A 167 -1.37 26.61 -9.86
N SER A 168 -0.71 27.51 -9.16
CA SER A 168 0.73 27.71 -9.32
C SER A 168 1.59 26.53 -8.85
N ALA A 169 1.05 25.66 -7.97
CA ALA A 169 1.79 24.58 -7.32
C ALA A 169 1.20 23.18 -7.55
N ILE A 170 -0.04 23.09 -8.02
CA ILE A 170 -0.73 21.82 -8.27
C ILE A 170 -1.41 21.92 -9.64
N ARG A 171 -0.97 21.08 -10.57
CA ARG A 171 -1.44 21.05 -11.96
C ARG A 171 -1.91 19.64 -12.32
N ILE A 172 -2.81 19.58 -13.29
CA ILE A 172 -3.34 18.33 -13.85
C ILE A 172 -3.20 18.38 -15.36
N VAL A 173 -2.74 17.28 -15.95
CA VAL A 173 -2.61 17.11 -17.40
C VAL A 173 -3.25 15.78 -17.80
N THR A 174 -3.77 15.72 -19.02
CA THR A 174 -4.36 14.51 -19.61
C THR A 174 -3.50 14.02 -20.75
N GLY A 175 -3.55 12.72 -21.02
CA GLY A 175 -2.73 12.11 -22.05
C GLY A 175 -2.90 10.60 -22.12
N GLY A 176 -2.66 10.02 -23.29
CA GLY A 176 -2.53 8.58 -23.47
C GLY A 176 -1.08 8.10 -23.28
N PRO A 177 -0.72 6.94 -23.85
CA PRO A 177 0.64 6.41 -23.75
C PRO A 177 1.72 7.32 -24.35
N ALA A 178 1.46 8.00 -25.47
CA ALA A 178 2.43 8.85 -26.15
C ALA A 178 2.74 10.12 -25.35
N GLU A 179 1.69 10.78 -24.86
CA GLU A 179 1.77 11.97 -24.01
C GLU A 179 2.43 11.62 -22.67
N THR A 180 2.06 10.48 -22.07
CA THR A 180 2.70 10.00 -20.83
C THR A 180 4.18 9.72 -21.05
N GLY A 181 4.58 9.15 -22.19
CA GLY A 181 5.98 8.93 -22.55
C GLY A 181 6.79 10.23 -22.62
N SER A 182 6.21 11.27 -23.20
CA SER A 182 6.82 12.62 -23.25
C SER A 182 6.88 13.27 -21.86
N LEU A 183 5.85 13.04 -21.03
CA LEU A 183 5.77 13.57 -19.67
C LEU A 183 6.85 12.97 -18.75
N ILE A 184 7.03 11.65 -18.75
CA ILE A 184 8.01 10.96 -17.88
C ILE A 184 9.46 11.19 -18.31
N ALA A 185 9.71 11.61 -19.56
CA ALA A 185 11.05 11.92 -20.05
C ALA A 185 11.64 13.20 -19.43
N ARG A 186 10.79 14.06 -18.86
CA ARG A 186 11.20 15.30 -18.19
C ARG A 186 11.93 15.01 -16.87
N LYS A 187 12.66 16.01 -16.38
CA LYS A 187 13.33 15.93 -15.08
C LYS A 187 12.34 16.21 -13.95
N TRP A 188 11.99 15.17 -13.21
CA TRP A 188 11.17 15.27 -12.00
C TRP A 188 12.05 15.07 -10.77
N ASP A 189 11.66 15.67 -9.65
CA ASP A 189 12.34 15.45 -8.38
C ASP A 189 11.82 14.17 -7.69
N HIS A 190 10.61 13.72 -8.07
CA HIS A 190 10.05 12.42 -7.71
C HIS A 190 8.97 12.00 -8.72
N ILE A 191 8.91 10.71 -9.07
CA ILE A 191 7.75 10.13 -9.79
C ILE A 191 7.06 9.08 -8.90
N PHE A 192 5.77 9.24 -8.71
CA PHE A 192 4.88 8.26 -8.08
C PHE A 192 4.00 7.65 -9.17
N PHE A 193 4.05 6.33 -9.33
CA PHE A 193 3.29 5.61 -10.34
C PHE A 193 2.54 4.44 -9.72
N THR A 194 1.24 4.35 -10.01
CA THR A 194 0.46 3.14 -9.75
C THR A 194 -0.07 2.58 -11.06
N GLY A 195 0.14 1.27 -11.28
CA GLY A 195 -0.32 0.63 -12.51
C GLY A 195 0.33 -0.73 -12.76
N SER A 196 0.47 -1.10 -14.03
CA SER A 196 1.00 -2.42 -14.40
C SER A 196 2.53 -2.48 -14.40
N VAL A 197 3.07 -3.67 -14.14
CA VAL A 197 4.52 -3.95 -14.18
C VAL A 197 5.13 -3.56 -15.52
N ASN A 198 4.43 -3.82 -16.62
CA ASN A 198 4.92 -3.48 -17.96
C ASN A 198 5.09 -1.96 -18.14
N VAL A 199 4.12 -1.15 -17.70
CA VAL A 199 4.22 0.31 -17.79
C VAL A 199 5.28 0.84 -16.82
N ALA A 200 5.36 0.27 -15.62
CA ALA A 200 6.34 0.66 -14.60
C ALA A 200 7.78 0.53 -15.08
N ARG A 201 8.10 -0.47 -15.92
CA ARG A 201 9.43 -0.60 -16.54
C ARG A 201 9.78 0.59 -17.43
N TYR A 202 8.83 1.13 -18.20
CA TYR A 202 9.05 2.35 -18.98
C TYR A 202 9.24 3.57 -18.07
N VAL A 203 8.45 3.69 -17.01
CA VAL A 203 8.58 4.77 -16.01
C VAL A 203 9.95 4.73 -15.34
N ALA A 204 10.37 3.57 -14.83
CA ALA A 204 11.67 3.38 -14.18
C ALA A 204 12.84 3.68 -15.13
N ALA A 205 12.75 3.21 -16.38
CA ALA A 205 13.76 3.49 -17.40
C ALA A 205 13.86 4.98 -17.75
N ALA A 206 12.74 5.70 -17.81
CA ALA A 206 12.73 7.15 -18.02
C ALA A 206 13.30 7.90 -16.82
N ALA A 207 12.87 7.54 -15.59
CA ALA A 207 13.35 8.13 -14.34
C ALA A 207 14.87 7.99 -14.16
N ALA A 208 15.43 6.84 -14.53
CA ALA A 208 16.86 6.56 -14.44
C ALA A 208 17.72 7.57 -15.23
N LYS A 209 17.22 8.09 -16.36
CA LYS A 209 17.95 9.10 -17.17
C LYS A 209 18.22 10.40 -16.40
N ASN A 210 17.37 10.71 -15.42
CA ASN A 210 17.46 11.92 -14.60
C ASN A 210 17.85 11.63 -13.15
N LEU A 211 18.14 10.36 -12.81
CA LEU A 211 18.33 9.88 -11.43
C LEU A 211 17.14 10.24 -10.52
N THR A 212 15.94 10.27 -11.08
CA THR A 212 14.73 10.61 -10.36
C THR A 212 14.31 9.43 -9.48
N PRO A 213 14.13 9.61 -8.15
CA PRO A 213 13.61 8.57 -7.30
C PRO A 213 12.15 8.26 -7.66
N THR A 214 11.76 6.99 -7.51
CA THR A 214 10.40 6.52 -7.83
C THR A 214 9.75 5.80 -6.65
N VAL A 215 8.43 5.89 -6.59
CA VAL A 215 7.58 4.91 -5.89
C VAL A 215 6.74 4.24 -6.98
N LEU A 216 6.81 2.92 -7.04
CA LEU A 216 6.10 2.11 -8.02
C LEU A 216 5.16 1.18 -7.25
N GLU A 217 3.85 1.43 -7.33
CA GLU A 217 2.78 0.64 -6.72
C GLU A 217 2.15 -0.26 -7.81
N LEU A 218 2.50 -1.54 -7.82
CA LEU A 218 2.16 -2.43 -8.93
C LEU A 218 1.21 -3.55 -8.49
N GLY A 219 0.75 -4.32 -9.47
CA GLY A 219 -0.08 -5.50 -9.26
C GLY A 219 0.74 -6.77 -9.08
N GLY A 220 0.03 -7.90 -9.16
CA GLY A 220 0.60 -9.23 -9.08
C GLY A 220 -0.47 -10.26 -8.78
N GLN A 221 -0.10 -11.53 -8.79
CA GLN A 221 -1.05 -12.61 -8.51
C GLN A 221 -1.10 -12.89 -7.00
N CYS A 222 -1.88 -12.11 -6.24
CA CYS A 222 -2.02 -12.30 -4.79
C CYS A 222 -2.67 -13.67 -4.46
N PRO A 223 -1.97 -14.60 -3.80
CA PRO A 223 -2.54 -15.88 -3.41
C PRO A 223 -3.31 -15.77 -2.08
N ALA A 224 -4.38 -16.53 -1.93
CA ALA A 224 -4.96 -16.83 -0.62
C ALA A 224 -4.70 -18.30 -0.26
N ILE A 225 -4.35 -18.58 0.99
CA ILE A 225 -4.13 -19.95 1.47
C ILE A 225 -5.21 -20.28 2.51
N VAL A 226 -6.09 -21.22 2.17
CA VAL A 226 -7.14 -21.73 3.07
C VAL A 226 -6.71 -23.08 3.61
N THR A 227 -6.21 -23.08 4.85
CA THR A 227 -5.61 -24.26 5.49
C THR A 227 -6.68 -25.23 6.00
N LYS A 228 -6.25 -26.45 6.39
CA LYS A 228 -7.11 -27.50 6.96
C LYS A 228 -7.95 -27.03 8.15
N THR A 229 -7.40 -26.15 8.98
CA THR A 229 -8.04 -25.67 10.22
C THR A 229 -8.71 -24.31 10.06
N ALA A 230 -8.86 -23.82 8.82
CA ALA A 230 -9.48 -22.53 8.57
C ALA A 230 -10.95 -22.53 8.95
N ASP A 231 -11.44 -21.38 9.42
CA ASP A 231 -12.87 -21.09 9.38
C ASP A 231 -13.27 -20.87 7.92
N VAL A 232 -13.76 -21.95 7.30
CA VAL A 232 -14.16 -21.98 5.88
C VAL A 232 -15.30 -21.00 5.60
N GLU A 233 -16.18 -20.78 6.57
CA GLU A 233 -17.32 -19.86 6.41
C GLU A 233 -16.82 -18.42 6.27
N MET A 234 -15.96 -18.00 7.19
CA MET A 234 -15.32 -16.70 7.17
C MET A 234 -14.45 -16.52 5.93
N ALA A 235 -13.62 -17.53 5.60
CA ALA A 235 -12.74 -17.49 4.44
C ALA A 235 -13.54 -17.32 3.13
N ALA A 236 -14.59 -18.12 2.93
CA ALA A 236 -15.47 -18.03 1.77
C ALA A 236 -16.09 -16.64 1.63
N ARG A 237 -16.65 -16.09 2.72
CA ARG A 237 -17.27 -14.76 2.72
C ARG A 237 -16.30 -13.66 2.35
N GLN A 238 -15.09 -13.69 2.94
CA GLN A 238 -14.06 -12.67 2.72
C GLN A 238 -13.53 -12.71 1.28
N ILE A 239 -13.19 -13.91 0.78
CA ILE A 239 -12.70 -14.08 -0.59
C ILE A 239 -13.78 -13.67 -1.61
N ALA A 240 -15.04 -14.09 -1.37
CA ALA A 240 -16.16 -13.69 -2.22
C ALA A 240 -16.34 -12.16 -2.21
N TRP A 241 -16.25 -11.51 -1.05
CA TRP A 241 -16.37 -10.06 -0.95
C TRP A 241 -15.27 -9.34 -1.74
N ALA A 242 -14.01 -9.77 -1.62
CA ALA A 242 -12.90 -9.18 -2.38
C ALA A 242 -13.06 -9.33 -3.90
N LYS A 243 -13.59 -10.46 -4.37
CA LYS A 243 -13.89 -10.69 -5.79
C LYS A 243 -15.08 -9.88 -6.29
N PHE A 244 -16.03 -9.59 -5.41
CA PHE A 244 -17.21 -8.80 -5.75
C PHE A 244 -16.90 -7.30 -5.81
N LEU A 245 -16.12 -6.80 -4.83
CA LEU A 245 -15.71 -5.39 -4.73
C LEU A 245 -14.97 -4.94 -6.00
N ASN A 246 -15.43 -3.86 -6.63
CA ASN A 246 -14.85 -3.30 -7.86
C ASN A 246 -14.71 -4.34 -9.00
N SER A 247 -15.56 -5.37 -8.99
CA SER A 247 -15.46 -6.52 -9.90
C SER A 247 -14.10 -7.23 -9.84
N GLY A 248 -13.44 -7.23 -8.69
CA GLY A 248 -12.11 -7.82 -8.50
C GLY A 248 -10.98 -7.04 -9.19
N GLN A 249 -11.24 -5.84 -9.73
CA GLN A 249 -10.26 -4.96 -10.36
C GLN A 249 -9.44 -4.21 -9.29
N ILE A 250 -8.70 -4.97 -8.47
CA ILE A 250 -7.94 -4.49 -7.32
C ILE A 250 -6.59 -5.21 -7.32
N CYS A 251 -5.48 -4.48 -7.21
CA CYS A 251 -4.13 -5.07 -7.18
C CYS A 251 -3.91 -6.03 -6.00
N LEU A 252 -4.66 -5.84 -4.91
CA LEU A 252 -4.65 -6.69 -3.72
C LEU A 252 -5.73 -7.78 -3.76
N CYS A 253 -6.56 -7.83 -4.82
CA CYS A 253 -7.60 -8.83 -4.91
C CYS A 253 -6.97 -10.22 -4.84
N VAL A 254 -7.65 -11.16 -4.19
CA VAL A 254 -7.27 -12.57 -4.26
C VAL A 254 -7.24 -12.97 -5.73
N ASN A 255 -6.08 -13.25 -6.30
CA ASN A 255 -5.97 -13.73 -7.67
C ASN A 255 -6.47 -15.16 -7.74
N HIS A 256 -5.94 -16.01 -6.85
CA HIS A 256 -6.22 -17.44 -6.80
C HIS A 256 -6.15 -17.96 -5.35
N VAL A 257 -6.77 -19.11 -5.11
CA VAL A 257 -6.84 -19.72 -3.77
C VAL A 257 -6.17 -21.08 -3.78
N PHE A 258 -5.20 -21.29 -2.90
CA PHE A 258 -4.77 -22.62 -2.49
C PHE A 258 -5.67 -23.11 -1.37
N ALA A 259 -6.47 -24.13 -1.64
CA ALA A 259 -7.40 -24.71 -0.68
C ALA A 259 -6.93 -26.11 -0.26
N HIS A 260 -6.85 -26.34 1.05
CA HIS A 260 -6.53 -27.67 1.56
C HIS A 260 -7.58 -28.71 1.09
N PRO A 261 -7.15 -29.91 0.66
CA PRO A 261 -8.03 -30.98 0.18
C PRO A 261 -9.29 -31.23 1.03
N ASP A 262 -9.16 -31.19 2.35
CA ASP A 262 -10.23 -31.42 3.33
C ASP A 262 -11.30 -30.31 3.39
N VAL A 263 -10.98 -29.09 2.94
CA VAL A 263 -11.87 -27.92 3.05
C VAL A 263 -12.34 -27.37 1.70
N GLU A 264 -11.67 -27.74 0.61
CA GLU A 264 -11.92 -27.23 -0.75
C GLU A 264 -13.40 -27.30 -1.16
N LYS A 265 -14.03 -28.47 -1.04
CA LYS A 265 -15.43 -28.65 -1.46
C LYS A 265 -16.37 -27.71 -0.70
N LYS A 266 -16.20 -27.63 0.62
CA LYS A 266 -17.00 -26.74 1.47
C LYS A 266 -16.72 -25.27 1.14
N LEU A 267 -15.47 -24.92 0.82
CA LEU A 267 -15.10 -23.57 0.42
C LEU A 267 -15.83 -23.17 -0.88
N ILE A 268 -15.80 -24.03 -1.91
CA ILE A 268 -16.54 -23.83 -3.16
C ILE A 268 -18.03 -23.61 -2.89
N GLU A 269 -18.67 -24.50 -2.13
CA GLU A 269 -20.09 -24.42 -1.78
C GLU A 269 -20.44 -23.09 -1.10
N ARG A 270 -19.63 -22.65 -0.12
CA ARG A 270 -19.88 -21.40 0.61
C ARG A 270 -19.57 -20.15 -0.22
N MET A 271 -18.55 -20.18 -1.08
CA MET A 271 -18.28 -19.07 -2.00
C MET A 271 -19.42 -18.89 -3.00
N THR A 272 -19.93 -19.99 -3.57
CA THR A 272 -21.12 -19.97 -4.42
C THR A 272 -22.33 -19.38 -3.70
N PHE A 273 -22.54 -19.75 -2.44
CA PHE A 273 -23.60 -19.16 -1.62
C PHE A 273 -23.44 -17.64 -1.49
N TYR A 274 -22.24 -17.15 -1.10
CA TYR A 274 -22.01 -15.72 -0.90
C TYR A 274 -22.08 -14.90 -2.19
N PHE A 275 -21.61 -15.42 -3.32
CA PHE A 275 -21.79 -14.73 -4.60
C PHE A 275 -23.26 -14.55 -4.97
N ASN A 276 -24.09 -15.59 -4.75
CA ASN A 276 -25.53 -15.49 -4.95
C ASN A 276 -26.18 -14.53 -3.95
N GLU A 277 -25.75 -14.55 -2.68
CA GLU A 277 -26.24 -13.66 -1.63
C GLU A 277 -25.91 -12.19 -1.93
N PHE A 278 -24.69 -11.88 -2.36
CA PHE A 278 -24.27 -10.51 -2.66
C PHE A 278 -24.96 -9.97 -3.90
N LYS A 279 -25.10 -10.79 -4.95
CA LYS A 279 -25.81 -10.41 -6.17
C LYS A 279 -27.31 -10.21 -5.90
N LYS A 280 -27.95 -10.96 -4.99
CA LYS A 280 -29.41 -11.00 -4.79
C LYS A 280 -30.22 -11.09 -6.10
N GLY A 281 -29.65 -11.72 -7.13
CA GLY A 281 -30.23 -11.80 -8.47
C GLY A 281 -30.13 -10.55 -9.34
N LYS A 282 -29.47 -9.47 -8.89
CA LYS A 282 -29.28 -8.22 -9.66
C LYS A 282 -27.80 -7.96 -9.93
N THR A 283 -27.42 -7.91 -11.21
CA THR A 283 -26.09 -7.45 -11.65
C THR A 283 -26.02 -5.95 -11.87
N SER A 284 -27.17 -5.27 -11.99
CA SER A 284 -27.23 -3.82 -12.24
C SER A 284 -26.58 -2.96 -11.14
N GLU A 285 -26.46 -3.51 -9.93
CA GLU A 285 -25.85 -2.87 -8.77
C GLU A 285 -24.40 -3.34 -8.55
N MET A 286 -23.76 -3.91 -9.58
CA MET A 286 -22.34 -4.29 -9.56
C MET A 286 -21.51 -3.32 -10.39
N THR A 287 -20.28 -3.08 -9.94
CA THR A 287 -19.25 -2.55 -10.81
C THR A 287 -19.07 -3.49 -12.01
N HIS A 288 -18.75 -2.92 -13.17
CA HIS A 288 -18.49 -3.63 -14.42
C HIS A 288 -17.02 -3.56 -14.80
N VAL A 289 -16.61 -4.42 -15.74
CA VAL A 289 -15.25 -4.39 -16.27
C VAL A 289 -15.04 -3.07 -17.03
N VAL A 290 -13.91 -2.42 -16.75
CA VAL A 290 -13.67 -1.01 -17.12
C VAL A 290 -13.84 -0.71 -18.62
N ASN A 291 -13.51 -1.66 -19.51
CA ASN A 291 -13.63 -1.49 -20.95
C ASN A 291 -13.71 -2.83 -21.70
N ASP A 292 -14.04 -2.78 -22.98
CA ASP A 292 -14.24 -3.97 -23.82
C ASP A 292 -12.96 -4.80 -23.95
N LYS A 293 -11.79 -4.14 -24.00
CA LYS A 293 -10.49 -4.83 -24.06
C LYS A 293 -10.26 -5.74 -22.85
N ASN A 294 -10.53 -5.24 -21.63
CA ASN A 294 -10.38 -6.02 -20.41
C ASN A 294 -11.46 -7.09 -20.29
N PHE A 295 -12.68 -6.81 -20.77
CA PHE A 295 -13.77 -7.78 -20.82
C PHE A 295 -13.40 -8.97 -21.72
N GLU A 296 -12.99 -8.72 -22.96
CA GLU A 296 -12.60 -9.77 -23.90
C GLU A 296 -11.36 -10.55 -23.41
N ARG A 297 -10.42 -9.89 -22.72
CA ARG A 297 -9.28 -10.56 -22.08
C ARG A 297 -9.75 -11.57 -21.03
N LEU A 298 -10.60 -11.15 -20.08
CA LEU A 298 -11.12 -12.02 -19.03
C LEU A 298 -11.96 -13.17 -19.58
N LYS A 299 -12.82 -12.88 -20.57
CA LYS A 299 -13.59 -13.88 -21.31
C LYS A 299 -12.67 -14.91 -21.97
N ALA A 300 -11.65 -14.47 -22.69
CA ALA A 300 -10.72 -15.38 -23.37
C ALA A 300 -9.92 -16.25 -22.40
N LEU A 301 -9.59 -15.75 -21.19
CA LEU A 301 -8.98 -16.55 -20.14
C LEU A 301 -9.97 -17.60 -19.60
N LEU A 302 -11.23 -17.21 -19.36
CA LEU A 302 -12.25 -18.13 -18.87
C LEU A 302 -12.61 -19.22 -19.90
N GLU A 303 -12.69 -18.89 -21.19
CA GLU A 303 -13.00 -19.84 -22.26
C GLU A 303 -11.87 -20.85 -22.52
N LYS A 304 -10.62 -20.51 -22.14
CA LYS A 304 -9.43 -21.36 -22.34
C LYS A 304 -9.05 -22.19 -21.12
N THR A 305 -9.76 -22.04 -20.00
CA THR A 305 -9.44 -22.78 -18.77
C THR A 305 -9.71 -24.27 -18.94
N ASP A 306 -8.81 -25.10 -18.41
CA ASP A 306 -9.04 -26.54 -18.26
C ASP A 306 -9.78 -26.84 -16.94
N GLY A 307 -9.93 -25.81 -16.09
CA GLY A 307 -10.69 -25.88 -14.84
C GLY A 307 -12.20 -26.03 -15.05
N LYS A 308 -12.89 -26.44 -13.99
CA LYS A 308 -14.33 -26.61 -13.97
C LYS A 308 -14.99 -25.37 -13.36
N VAL A 309 -15.83 -24.68 -14.12
CA VAL A 309 -16.67 -23.58 -13.60
C VAL A 309 -17.74 -24.18 -12.69
N GLU A 310 -17.64 -23.91 -11.39
CA GLU A 310 -18.57 -24.41 -10.36
C GLU A 310 -19.78 -23.49 -10.21
N CYS A 311 -19.61 -22.19 -10.45
CA CYS A 311 -20.68 -21.19 -10.44
C CYS A 311 -20.28 -19.92 -11.20
N GLY A 312 -21.27 -19.11 -11.59
CA GLY A 312 -21.09 -17.80 -12.21
C GLY A 312 -20.36 -17.85 -13.55
N GLY A 313 -19.68 -16.76 -13.88
CA GLY A 313 -18.96 -16.63 -15.16
C GLY A 313 -19.89 -16.28 -16.33
N GLU A 314 -21.11 -15.83 -16.03
CA GLU A 314 -22.01 -15.32 -17.05
C GLU A 314 -21.44 -14.01 -17.62
N LEU A 315 -21.45 -13.92 -18.95
CA LEU A 315 -20.84 -12.84 -19.72
C LEU A 315 -21.94 -11.98 -20.34
N ASP A 316 -21.96 -10.69 -20.03
CA ASP A 316 -22.78 -9.70 -20.73
C ASP A 316 -21.90 -8.62 -21.33
N ALA A 317 -21.61 -8.76 -22.62
CA ALA A 317 -20.78 -7.83 -23.39
C ALA A 317 -21.43 -6.44 -23.53
N SER A 318 -22.76 -6.33 -23.46
CA SER A 318 -23.45 -5.05 -23.64
C SER A 318 -23.20 -4.09 -22.48
N THR A 319 -23.00 -4.65 -21.28
CA THR A 319 -22.72 -3.90 -20.06
C THR A 319 -21.27 -4.06 -19.58
N ARG A 320 -20.51 -4.98 -20.18
CA ARG A 320 -19.20 -5.46 -19.70
C ARG A 320 -19.27 -6.13 -18.32
N CYS A 321 -20.40 -6.73 -17.99
CA CYS A 321 -20.57 -7.45 -16.74
C CYS A 321 -20.06 -8.89 -16.88
N ILE A 322 -19.21 -9.31 -15.94
CA ILE A 322 -18.80 -10.71 -15.75
C ILE A 322 -19.17 -11.10 -14.33
N THR A 323 -20.09 -12.04 -14.16
CA THR A 323 -20.51 -12.44 -12.82
C THR A 323 -19.40 -13.21 -12.09
N PRO A 324 -19.25 -13.04 -10.76
CA PRO A 324 -18.21 -13.71 -10.01
C PRO A 324 -18.31 -15.21 -10.13
N SER A 325 -17.17 -15.85 -10.43
CA SER A 325 -17.09 -17.28 -10.69
C SER A 325 -16.11 -17.97 -9.78
N VAL A 326 -16.42 -19.23 -9.48
CA VAL A 326 -15.48 -20.17 -8.86
C VAL A 326 -15.09 -21.19 -9.91
N VAL A 327 -13.78 -21.34 -10.14
CA VAL A 327 -13.24 -22.33 -11.08
C VAL A 327 -12.38 -23.32 -10.29
N SER A 328 -12.84 -24.56 -10.16
CA SER A 328 -12.13 -25.65 -9.47
C SER A 328 -11.25 -26.44 -10.44
N ASN A 329 -10.48 -27.41 -9.94
CA ASN A 329 -9.56 -28.24 -10.73
C ASN A 329 -8.53 -27.43 -11.53
N VAL A 330 -8.17 -26.23 -11.05
CA VAL A 330 -7.17 -25.38 -11.69
C VAL A 330 -5.77 -25.82 -11.25
N THR A 331 -4.82 -25.81 -12.20
CA THR A 331 -3.40 -26.03 -11.93
C THR A 331 -2.61 -24.75 -12.19
N MET A 332 -1.37 -24.66 -11.69
CA MET A 332 -0.48 -23.51 -11.95
C MET A 332 -0.18 -23.24 -13.44
N LYS A 333 -0.51 -24.19 -14.34
CA LYS A 333 -0.31 -24.04 -15.80
C LYS A 333 -1.58 -23.58 -16.53
N ASP A 334 -2.71 -23.44 -15.83
CA ASP A 334 -3.97 -23.03 -16.44
C ASP A 334 -3.89 -21.60 -16.97
N SER A 335 -4.64 -21.33 -18.04
CA SER A 335 -4.80 -19.99 -18.60
C SER A 335 -5.16 -18.93 -17.56
N LEU A 336 -6.00 -19.24 -16.56
CA LEU A 336 -6.41 -18.32 -15.50
C LEU A 336 -5.26 -17.86 -14.58
N LEU A 337 -4.11 -18.54 -14.63
CA LEU A 337 -2.91 -18.22 -13.86
C LEU A 337 -1.74 -17.78 -14.76
N SER A 338 -1.96 -17.60 -16.05
CA SER A 338 -0.93 -17.10 -16.98
C SER A 338 -0.59 -15.62 -16.78
N GLU A 339 -1.52 -14.85 -16.21
CA GLU A 339 -1.34 -13.44 -15.88
C GLU A 339 -2.20 -13.03 -14.65
N GLU A 340 -2.04 -11.80 -14.18
CA GLU A 340 -2.91 -11.21 -13.16
C GLU A 340 -4.36 -11.11 -13.70
N LEU A 341 -5.30 -11.68 -12.96
CA LEU A 341 -6.70 -11.71 -13.39
C LEU A 341 -7.32 -10.32 -13.35
N PHE A 342 -7.19 -9.60 -12.24
CA PHE A 342 -7.78 -8.26 -12.07
C PHE A 342 -9.27 -8.24 -12.45
N GLY A 343 -10.01 -9.22 -11.94
CA GLY A 343 -11.38 -9.54 -12.33
C GLY A 343 -12.08 -10.49 -11.36
N THR A 344 -13.34 -10.79 -11.65
CA THR A 344 -14.26 -11.53 -10.77
C THR A 344 -14.07 -13.05 -10.76
N ILE A 345 -13.21 -13.59 -11.65
CA ILE A 345 -12.93 -15.03 -11.76
C ILE A 345 -12.06 -15.48 -10.59
N CYS A 346 -12.47 -16.53 -9.87
CA CYS A 346 -11.73 -17.06 -8.72
C CYS A 346 -11.29 -18.52 -8.94
N PRO A 347 -10.05 -18.75 -9.40
CA PRO A 347 -9.44 -20.07 -9.49
C PRO A 347 -9.15 -20.65 -8.10
N ILE A 348 -9.48 -21.93 -7.91
CA ILE A 348 -9.17 -22.71 -6.71
C ILE A 348 -8.28 -23.88 -7.09
N LEU A 349 -7.10 -23.92 -6.47
CA LEU A 349 -6.13 -25.01 -6.58
C LEU A 349 -6.22 -25.87 -5.32
N ARG A 350 -6.45 -27.16 -5.51
CA ARG A 350 -6.38 -28.17 -4.45
C ARG A 350 -4.91 -28.36 -4.05
N SER A 351 -4.54 -27.91 -2.86
CA SER A 351 -3.14 -27.87 -2.41
C SER A 351 -3.03 -27.93 -0.89
N SER A 352 -2.05 -28.67 -0.37
CA SER A 352 -1.60 -28.52 1.02
C SER A 352 -1.00 -27.13 1.26
N THR A 353 -0.90 -26.72 2.53
CA THR A 353 -0.21 -25.47 2.90
C THR A 353 1.25 -25.47 2.43
N ASP A 354 1.89 -26.64 2.48
CA ASP A 354 3.28 -26.82 2.13
C ASP A 354 3.52 -26.67 0.62
N GLU A 355 2.66 -27.27 -0.20
CA GLU A 355 2.68 -27.08 -1.66
C GLU A 355 2.36 -25.62 -2.04
N ALA A 356 1.46 -24.96 -1.30
CA ALA A 356 1.15 -23.55 -1.52
C ALA A 356 2.38 -22.65 -1.25
N ILE A 357 3.10 -22.87 -0.13
CA ILE A 357 4.34 -22.14 0.19
C ILE A 357 5.40 -22.36 -0.89
N GLU A 358 5.53 -23.58 -1.40
CA GLU A 358 6.48 -23.93 -2.46
C GLU A 358 6.06 -23.39 -3.83
N SER A 359 4.77 -23.18 -4.08
CA SER A 359 4.31 -22.51 -5.29
C SER A 359 4.52 -21.01 -5.24
N ILE A 360 4.45 -20.40 -4.04
CA ILE A 360 4.64 -18.96 -3.84
C ILE A 360 6.13 -18.61 -3.85
N ASN A 361 6.98 -19.46 -3.28
CA ASN A 361 8.41 -19.23 -3.23
C ASN A 361 9.14 -20.12 -4.22
N SER A 362 10.19 -19.60 -4.86
CA SER A 362 11.17 -20.46 -5.55
C SER A 362 12.07 -21.29 -4.60
N THR A 363 11.75 -21.40 -3.31
CA THR A 363 12.60 -22.05 -2.27
C THR A 363 11.80 -22.88 -1.27
N THR A 364 12.38 -23.99 -0.80
CA THR A 364 11.70 -25.14 -0.16
C THR A 364 11.69 -25.18 1.38
N ASN A 365 11.97 -24.09 2.10
CA ASN A 365 12.02 -24.13 3.58
C ASN A 365 10.67 -23.76 4.24
N LYS A 366 10.00 -24.76 4.82
CA LYS A 366 8.63 -24.71 5.34
C LYS A 366 8.61 -24.85 6.87
N VAL A 367 7.92 -23.95 7.58
CA VAL A 367 7.14 -24.23 8.83
C VAL A 367 6.07 -23.14 9.07
N VAL A 368 6.28 -21.88 8.65
CA VAL A 368 5.33 -20.78 8.88
C VAL A 368 5.21 -19.89 7.64
N VAL A 369 4.02 -19.77 7.06
CA VAL A 369 3.74 -19.02 5.80
C VAL A 369 4.42 -17.64 5.80
N ILE A 370 4.25 -16.86 6.86
CA ILE A 370 4.78 -15.49 6.96
C ILE A 370 6.32 -15.47 6.98
N SER A 371 6.97 -16.37 7.71
CA SER A 371 8.44 -16.37 7.77
C SER A 371 9.08 -17.03 6.55
N SER A 372 8.28 -17.75 5.77
CA SER A 372 8.74 -18.48 4.59
C SER A 372 8.45 -17.74 3.29
N THR A 373 7.68 -16.63 3.28
CA THR A 373 7.30 -15.90 2.06
C THR A 373 7.68 -14.41 2.15
N ILE A 374 7.81 -13.75 0.99
CA ILE A 374 8.02 -12.30 0.88
C ILE A 374 6.86 -11.71 0.06
N SER A 375 6.23 -10.66 0.57
CA SER A 375 5.15 -9.91 -0.08
C SER A 375 5.12 -8.46 0.44
N GLY A 376 4.41 -7.58 -0.25
CA GLY A 376 4.23 -6.18 0.20
C GLY A 376 3.48 -6.08 1.52
N GLY A 377 2.47 -6.93 1.71
CA GLY A 377 1.67 -7.00 2.94
C GLY A 377 0.93 -8.33 3.07
N VAL A 378 0.54 -8.66 4.30
CA VAL A 378 -0.17 -9.92 4.62
C VAL A 378 -1.35 -9.61 5.53
N THR A 379 -2.51 -10.19 5.22
CA THR A 379 -3.65 -10.26 6.14
C THR A 379 -3.89 -11.71 6.52
N VAL A 380 -3.83 -12.01 7.82
CA VAL A 380 -4.21 -13.34 8.34
C VAL A 380 -5.69 -13.29 8.69
N ASN A 381 -6.45 -14.31 8.28
CA ASN A 381 -7.89 -14.43 8.53
C ASN A 381 -8.72 -13.26 7.99
N GLY A 382 -8.33 -12.72 6.84
CA GLY A 382 -9.04 -11.66 6.13
C GLY A 382 -8.36 -11.33 4.79
N VAL A 383 -8.91 -10.38 4.06
CA VAL A 383 -8.40 -9.92 2.76
C VAL A 383 -8.43 -8.40 2.71
N LEU A 384 -7.50 -7.77 1.97
CA LEU A 384 -7.40 -6.31 1.76
C LEU A 384 -7.10 -5.45 3.02
N ILE A 385 -7.42 -5.92 4.23
CA ILE A 385 -7.42 -5.12 5.47
C ILE A 385 -6.07 -4.49 5.81
N HIS A 386 -4.95 -5.14 5.48
CA HIS A 386 -3.63 -4.57 5.80
C HIS A 386 -3.40 -3.20 5.12
N ALA A 387 -4.03 -2.94 3.97
CA ALA A 387 -3.96 -1.67 3.26
C ALA A 387 -4.72 -0.53 3.95
N THR A 388 -5.55 -0.84 4.95
CA THR A 388 -6.34 0.16 5.69
C THR A 388 -5.82 0.37 7.11
N VAL A 389 -4.67 -0.22 7.48
CA VAL A 389 -4.12 -0.11 8.84
C VAL A 389 -3.48 1.27 9.02
N PRO A 390 -4.02 2.14 9.89
CA PRO A 390 -3.46 3.49 10.06
C PRO A 390 -2.02 3.45 10.56
N GLY A 391 -1.17 4.31 10.00
CA GLY A 391 0.24 4.39 10.35
C GLY A 391 1.11 3.20 9.90
N ALA A 392 0.60 2.28 9.08
CA ALA A 392 1.41 1.26 8.41
C ALA A 392 1.86 1.74 7.01
N PRO A 393 3.02 1.30 6.52
CA PRO A 393 3.37 1.50 5.11
C PRO A 393 2.51 0.62 4.22
N PHE A 394 2.08 1.17 3.09
CA PHE A 394 1.51 0.40 1.99
C PHE A 394 2.45 0.48 0.79
N GLY A 395 2.86 -0.67 0.26
CA GLY A 395 3.78 -0.76 -0.87
C GLY A 395 4.11 -2.19 -1.27
N GLY A 396 4.61 -2.37 -2.49
CA GLY A 396 5.06 -3.65 -3.02
C GLY A 396 6.54 -3.97 -2.72
N VAL A 397 6.95 -5.17 -3.14
CA VAL A 397 8.33 -5.63 -3.15
C VAL A 397 8.61 -6.47 -4.41
N GLY A 398 9.78 -6.30 -5.02
CA GLY A 398 10.14 -6.98 -6.26
C GLY A 398 9.26 -6.51 -7.42
N ASP A 399 8.70 -7.45 -8.18
CA ASP A 399 7.84 -7.13 -9.34
C ASP A 399 6.52 -6.45 -8.95
N SER A 400 6.08 -6.59 -7.69
CA SER A 400 4.89 -5.89 -7.17
C SER A 400 5.16 -4.42 -6.83
N GLY A 401 6.41 -3.97 -6.92
CA GLY A 401 6.76 -2.57 -6.72
C GLY A 401 7.93 -2.32 -5.78
N HIS A 402 8.19 -1.04 -5.53
CA HIS A 402 9.14 -0.58 -4.53
C HIS A 402 8.78 0.82 -4.02
N GLY A 403 9.28 1.12 -2.82
CA GLY A 403 8.81 2.28 -2.06
C GLY A 403 7.55 1.93 -1.27
N SER A 404 7.01 2.91 -0.57
CA SER A 404 5.73 2.78 0.14
C SER A 404 5.14 4.15 0.41
N TYR A 405 3.85 4.21 0.68
CA TYR A 405 3.15 5.42 1.09
C TYR A 405 2.13 5.13 2.20
N HIS A 406 1.13 6.01 2.33
CA HIS A 406 0.21 6.22 3.47
C HIS A 406 0.87 6.88 4.69
N GLY A 407 0.12 7.79 5.32
CA GLY A 407 0.52 8.49 6.55
C GLY A 407 1.96 9.04 6.52
N ASP A 408 2.71 8.77 7.60
CA ASP A 408 4.12 9.18 7.73
C ASP A 408 4.98 8.60 6.61
N TYR A 409 4.72 7.38 6.16
CA TYR A 409 5.50 6.76 5.08
C TYR A 409 5.31 7.50 3.76
N GLY A 410 4.09 7.91 3.43
CA GLY A 410 3.81 8.77 2.28
C GLY A 410 4.53 10.11 2.39
N PHE A 411 4.40 10.80 3.52
CA PHE A 411 5.14 12.06 3.77
C PHE A 411 6.65 11.90 3.55
N ARG A 412 7.22 10.80 4.04
CA ARG A 412 8.65 10.50 3.91
C ARG A 412 9.07 10.18 2.49
N SER A 413 8.26 9.48 1.71
CA SER A 413 8.57 9.18 0.31
C SER A 413 8.71 10.45 -0.53
N PHE A 414 7.97 11.51 -0.18
CA PHE A 414 8.10 12.83 -0.81
C PHE A 414 9.09 13.78 -0.10
N SER A 415 9.87 13.30 0.87
CA SER A 415 10.79 14.12 1.66
C SER A 415 12.23 13.59 1.66
N HIS A 416 13.20 14.47 1.51
CA HIS A 416 14.59 14.20 1.86
C HIS A 416 14.82 14.41 3.36
N MET A 417 15.24 13.36 4.06
CA MET A 417 15.58 13.41 5.49
C MET A 417 16.98 13.99 5.71
N ARG A 418 17.09 15.33 5.66
CA ARG A 418 18.38 16.02 5.75
C ARG A 418 18.95 15.99 7.17
N VAL A 419 20.17 15.46 7.33
CA VAL A 419 20.91 15.57 8.59
C VAL A 419 21.55 16.95 8.72
N ILE A 420 21.41 17.58 9.87
CA ILE A 420 22.07 18.83 10.23
C ILE A 420 22.88 18.60 11.50
N ALA A 421 24.20 18.78 11.41
CA ALA A 421 25.11 18.79 12.55
C ALA A 421 25.60 20.23 12.80
N ARG A 422 25.68 20.62 14.07
CA ARG A 422 26.10 21.95 14.52
C ARG A 422 27.21 21.76 15.57
N PRO A 423 28.44 21.45 15.14
CA PRO A 423 29.55 21.18 16.05
C PRO A 423 29.85 22.41 16.91
N THR A 424 30.07 22.19 18.20
CA THR A 424 30.50 23.24 19.13
C THR A 424 32.01 23.44 19.07
N SER A 425 32.51 24.55 19.62
CA SER A 425 33.96 24.77 19.75
C SER A 425 34.66 23.69 20.59
N VAL A 426 33.93 23.05 21.52
CA VAL A 426 34.41 21.91 22.30
C VAL A 426 34.68 20.72 21.39
N PHE A 427 33.84 20.47 20.38
CA PHE A 427 34.08 19.40 19.42
C PHE A 427 35.43 19.57 18.73
N SER A 428 35.75 20.78 18.26
CA SER A 428 37.04 21.07 17.60
C SER A 428 38.26 20.78 18.50
N LYS A 429 38.16 21.06 19.80
CA LYS A 429 39.24 20.74 20.75
C LYS A 429 39.35 19.24 20.97
N VAL A 430 38.22 18.58 21.18
CA VAL A 430 38.14 17.13 21.40
C VAL A 430 38.56 16.36 20.15
N SER A 431 38.33 16.87 18.95
CA SER A 431 38.71 16.21 17.68
C SER A 431 40.13 16.54 17.22
N SER A 432 40.89 17.37 17.95
CA SER A 432 42.25 17.75 17.55
C SER A 432 43.22 16.56 17.39
N PHE A 433 42.93 15.44 18.04
CA PHE A 433 43.73 14.21 17.90
C PHE A 433 43.65 13.57 16.51
N VAL A 434 42.59 13.84 15.74
CA VAL A 434 42.46 13.36 14.35
C VAL A 434 43.04 14.34 13.33
N LEU A 435 43.56 15.50 13.78
CA LEU A 435 44.16 16.50 12.90
C LEU A 435 45.64 16.18 12.62
N PRO A 436 46.14 16.48 11.42
CA PRO A 436 47.56 16.35 11.09
C PRO A 436 48.43 17.32 11.92
N PRO A 437 49.74 17.02 12.11
CA PRO A 437 50.46 15.87 11.57
C PRO A 437 50.11 14.56 12.31
N TYR A 438 49.89 13.48 11.57
CA TYR A 438 49.50 12.19 12.17
C TYR A 438 50.69 11.55 12.90
N SER A 439 50.44 11.05 14.11
CA SER A 439 51.44 10.32 14.92
C SER A 439 50.95 8.89 15.14
N PRO A 440 51.78 7.86 14.87
CA PRO A 440 51.46 6.46 15.16
C PRO A 440 51.05 6.24 16.62
N ASP A 441 51.58 7.04 17.57
CA ASP A 441 51.26 6.91 19.00
C ASP A 441 49.78 7.22 19.32
N ARG A 442 49.10 7.98 18.45
CA ARG A 442 47.68 8.31 18.57
C ARG A 442 46.76 7.20 18.04
N VAL A 443 47.28 6.22 17.32
CA VAL A 443 46.47 5.09 16.77
C VAL A 443 45.76 4.32 17.89
N LYS A 444 46.39 4.18 19.06
CA LYS A 444 45.80 3.52 20.23
C LYS A 444 44.52 4.18 20.74
N TRP A 445 44.27 5.46 20.42
CA TRP A 445 43.04 6.17 20.81
C TRP A 445 41.84 5.80 19.93
N PHE A 446 42.08 5.19 18.76
CA PHE A 446 41.05 4.68 17.87
C PHE A 446 40.73 3.20 18.13
N ALA A 447 41.37 2.59 19.13
CA ALA A 447 41.11 1.19 19.46
C ALA A 447 39.65 1.02 19.93
N VAL A 448 38.84 0.33 19.12
CA VAL A 448 37.47 -0.01 19.48
C VAL A 448 37.50 -1.16 20.48
N ARG A 449 37.03 -0.90 21.69
CA ARG A 449 36.86 -1.97 22.68
C ARG A 449 35.73 -2.87 22.24
N ASN A 450 35.99 -4.18 22.25
CA ASN A 450 35.00 -5.21 22.02
C ASN A 450 34.05 -5.33 23.24
N SER A 451 33.18 -4.33 23.43
CA SER A 451 32.23 -4.26 24.53
C SER A 451 31.11 -5.29 24.42
N LEU A 452 30.87 -5.83 23.23
CA LEU A 452 29.92 -6.90 22.98
C LEU A 452 30.50 -8.30 23.24
N GLY A 453 31.79 -8.40 23.61
CA GLY A 453 32.42 -9.67 23.94
C GLY A 453 32.55 -10.63 22.76
N ILE A 454 32.68 -10.13 21.53
CA ILE A 454 32.90 -10.92 20.31
C ILE A 454 34.11 -11.83 20.49
N LYS A 455 33.90 -13.14 20.48
CA LYS A 455 34.97 -14.11 20.77
C LYS A 455 35.61 -14.61 19.48
N ARG A 456 36.92 -14.80 19.52
CA ARG A 456 37.63 -15.57 18.49
C ARG A 456 37.23 -17.04 18.64
N ASN A 457 37.05 -17.75 17.52
CA ASN A 457 36.54 -19.12 17.46
C ASN A 457 35.07 -19.29 17.91
N TRP A 458 34.29 -18.21 17.96
CA TRP A 458 32.85 -18.28 18.12
C TRP A 458 32.22 -18.84 16.84
N THR A 459 31.48 -19.94 16.96
CA THR A 459 30.88 -20.60 15.80
C THR A 459 29.48 -20.08 15.51
N LEU A 460 28.96 -20.39 14.31
CA LEU A 460 27.55 -20.11 13.98
C LEU A 460 26.60 -20.86 14.93
N GLU A 461 26.99 -22.03 15.45
CA GLU A 461 26.20 -22.78 16.42
C GLU A 461 26.14 -22.10 17.78
N ASP A 462 27.25 -21.52 18.24
CA ASP A 462 27.29 -20.73 19.47
C ASP A 462 26.39 -19.49 19.36
N GLU A 463 26.42 -18.81 18.20
CA GLU A 463 25.53 -17.67 17.93
C GLU A 463 24.05 -18.09 17.90
N ARG A 464 23.73 -19.24 17.29
CA ARG A 464 22.37 -19.81 17.30
C ARG A 464 21.89 -20.12 18.73
N ARG A 465 22.77 -20.69 19.57
CA ARG A 465 22.49 -20.98 20.99
C ARG A 465 22.29 -19.70 21.80
N GLU A 466 23.01 -18.63 21.50
CA GLU A 466 22.85 -17.36 22.21
C GLU A 466 21.56 -16.62 21.77
N CYS A 467 21.26 -16.62 20.48
CA CYS A 467 20.01 -16.09 19.95
C CYS A 467 18.77 -16.79 20.55
N SER A 468 18.83 -18.11 20.74
CA SER A 468 17.70 -18.86 21.32
C SER A 468 17.43 -18.49 22.79
N LYS A 469 18.46 -18.15 23.58
CA LYS A 469 18.29 -17.61 24.95
C LYS A 469 17.54 -16.28 24.96
N GLY A 470 17.86 -15.39 24.01
CA GLY A 470 17.19 -14.09 23.87
C GLY A 470 15.71 -14.19 23.46
N VAL A 471 15.34 -15.24 22.72
CA VAL A 471 13.94 -15.54 22.36
C VAL A 471 13.14 -15.95 23.61
N VAL A 472 13.69 -16.80 24.48
CA VAL A 472 13.02 -17.24 25.73
C VAL A 472 12.64 -16.05 26.62
N TRP A 473 13.55 -15.08 26.75
CA TRP A 473 13.33 -13.88 27.58
C TRP A 473 12.29 -12.92 26.97
N LYS A 474 12.29 -12.74 25.64
CA LYS A 474 11.30 -11.92 24.94
C LYS A 474 9.90 -12.56 24.94
N SER A 475 9.81 -13.87 24.88
CA SER A 475 8.54 -14.62 24.97
C SER A 475 7.87 -14.45 26.34
N ALA A 476 8.64 -14.51 27.43
CA ALA A 476 8.15 -14.24 28.78
C ALA A 476 7.62 -12.79 28.92
N SER A 477 8.32 -11.81 28.35
CA SER A 477 7.89 -10.40 28.33
C SER A 477 6.60 -10.18 27.51
N ARG A 478 6.45 -10.86 26.37
CA ARG A 478 5.23 -10.79 25.54
C ARG A 478 4.03 -11.43 26.23
N ALA A 479 4.20 -12.59 26.87
CA ALA A 479 3.14 -13.24 27.64
C ALA A 479 2.63 -12.32 28.76
N LEU A 480 3.53 -11.63 29.46
CA LEU A 480 3.16 -10.67 30.50
C LEU A 480 2.38 -9.47 29.95
N LYS A 481 2.79 -8.92 28.80
CA LYS A 481 2.06 -7.82 28.14
C LYS A 481 0.68 -8.24 27.62
N LEU A 482 0.56 -9.45 27.07
CA LEU A 482 -0.71 -10.01 26.60
C LEU A 482 -1.67 -10.20 27.79
N LEU A 483 -1.16 -10.70 28.92
CA LEU A 483 -1.93 -10.85 30.15
C LEU A 483 -2.48 -9.49 30.63
N VAL A 484 -1.67 -8.43 30.60
CA VAL A 484 -2.08 -7.07 30.97
C VAL A 484 -3.18 -6.54 30.03
N VAL A 485 -3.07 -6.76 28.72
CA VAL A 485 -4.10 -6.35 27.75
C VAL A 485 -5.40 -7.11 27.96
N ILE A 486 -5.35 -8.43 28.17
CA ILE A 486 -6.53 -9.26 28.42
C ILE A 486 -7.22 -8.83 29.73
N ILE A 487 -6.46 -8.57 30.80
CA ILE A 487 -7.00 -8.03 32.06
C ILE A 487 -7.64 -6.66 31.84
N THR A 488 -7.02 -5.79 31.05
CA THR A 488 -7.55 -4.45 30.76
C THR A 488 -8.86 -4.53 29.96
N LEU A 489 -8.93 -5.42 28.96
CA LEU A 489 -10.14 -5.64 28.17
C LEU A 489 -11.26 -6.29 29.00
N GLY A 490 -10.94 -7.23 29.89
CA GLY A 490 -11.89 -7.81 30.84
C GLY A 490 -12.46 -6.78 31.83
N LEU A 491 -11.63 -5.83 32.29
CA LEU A 491 -12.06 -4.73 33.15
C LEU A 491 -12.95 -3.72 32.43
N VAL A 492 -12.70 -3.46 31.14
CA VAL A 492 -13.54 -2.58 30.30
C VAL A 492 -14.89 -3.24 30.00
N ASP A 493 -14.92 -4.54 29.67
CA ASP A 493 -16.17 -5.26 29.42
C ASP A 493 -17.02 -5.42 30.70
N SER A 494 -16.38 -5.58 31.87
CA SER A 494 -17.06 -5.53 33.16
C SER A 494 -17.71 -4.19 33.47
N LYS A 495 -17.13 -3.07 33.00
CA LYS A 495 -17.74 -1.73 33.09
C LYS A 495 -18.87 -1.49 32.10
N LEU A 496 -18.98 -2.34 31.06
CA LEU A 496 -20.01 -2.29 30.02
C LEU A 496 -21.08 -3.39 30.19
N GLU A 497 -21.20 -3.94 31.40
CA GLU A 497 -22.15 -5.01 31.76
C GLU A 497 -22.07 -6.25 30.84
N GLY A 498 -20.89 -6.56 30.30
CA GLY A 498 -20.67 -7.75 29.47
C GLY A 498 -21.20 -7.66 28.05
N ARG A 499 -21.55 -6.47 27.55
CA ARG A 499 -22.04 -6.26 26.17
C ARG A 499 -21.04 -6.64 25.08
N LEU A 500 -19.74 -6.80 25.38
CA LEU A 500 -18.75 -7.27 24.41
C LEU A 500 -18.57 -8.79 24.44
N GLY A 501 -19.19 -9.51 25.39
CA GLY A 501 -19.12 -10.97 25.50
C GLY A 501 -17.74 -11.53 25.89
N LEU A 502 -16.80 -10.67 26.30
CA LEU A 502 -15.41 -11.03 26.57
C LEU A 502 -15.22 -11.58 27.99
N VAL A 503 -16.07 -11.21 28.95
CA VAL A 503 -16.04 -11.76 30.32
C VAL A 503 -16.31 -13.28 30.34
N GLY A 504 -17.19 -13.78 29.47
CA GLY A 504 -17.48 -15.21 29.34
C GLY A 504 -16.28 -16.03 28.81
N ALA A 505 -15.54 -15.48 27.85
CA ALA A 505 -14.31 -16.08 27.34
C ALA A 505 -13.16 -16.01 28.36
N PHE A 506 -13.08 -14.93 29.15
CA PHE A 506 -12.06 -14.73 30.19
C PHE A 506 -12.17 -15.75 31.33
N ASN A 507 -13.38 -16.06 31.79
CA ASN A 507 -13.60 -17.06 32.85
C ASN A 507 -13.28 -18.49 32.39
N ASN A 508 -13.54 -18.82 31.12
CA ASN A 508 -13.14 -20.11 30.54
C ASN A 508 -11.61 -20.23 30.41
N LEU A 509 -10.91 -19.12 30.10
CA LEU A 509 -9.46 -19.11 30.00
C LEU A 509 -8.76 -19.23 31.38
N ILE A 510 -9.31 -18.60 32.43
CA ILE A 510 -8.79 -18.75 33.80
C ILE A 510 -9.09 -20.14 34.37
N GLY A 511 -10.24 -20.73 33.99
CA GLY A 511 -10.57 -22.12 34.32
C GLY A 511 -9.54 -23.12 33.79
N LEU A 512 -9.02 -22.88 32.58
CA LEU A 512 -7.94 -23.67 31.96
C LEU A 512 -6.58 -23.52 32.66
N VAL A 513 -6.32 -22.40 33.35
CA VAL A 513 -5.06 -22.16 34.09
C VAL A 513 -5.10 -22.74 35.52
N LYS A 514 -6.30 -23.00 36.07
CA LYS A 514 -6.49 -23.55 37.42
C LYS A 514 -6.92 -25.02 37.45
N GLY A 515 -7.06 -25.71 36.31
CA GLY A 515 -7.50 -27.10 36.25
C GLY A 515 -6.81 -27.93 35.17
N LYS A 516 -5.86 -28.77 35.62
CA LYS A 516 -4.96 -29.72 34.94
C LYS A 516 -3.75 -29.14 34.20
#